data_AF-A0A7V3H5X0-F1
#
_entry.id   AF-A0A7V3H5X0-F1
#
_cell.length_a   1.000
_cell.length_b   1.000
_cell.length_c   1.000
_cell.angle_alpha   90.00
_cell.angle_beta   90.00
_cell.angle_gamma   90.00
#
_symmetry.space_group_name_H-M   'P 1'
#
loop_
_entity.id
_entity.type
_entity.pdbx_description
1 polymer ?
#
loop_
_entity_poly.entity_id
_entity_poly.type
_entity_poly.pdbx_seq_one_letter_code
_entity_poly.pdbx_strand_id
1 'polypeptide(L)'
;LFRGNPAVDEVLLYETAGVHRGLAGRLRLARQLRRRRFDLAVLFQNAFDAALLAWLARIPERVGFATQGRGLLLTRAVPLPPALRARHQVEYYLGLVRALGFSDGPAEPLLLVSPGEQERADTLLREAGCDRGAPVVALNPGAVYGTAKRWPAERYAALADRLASEGHRPLLVGAPSDAGAATAVRAASAHPEAVADLTGRTDLKALAGVLRRCRAFVTNDTGAMHVAAAVGTPLVAIFGPTDPTTTAPVSSRATLLRRPVFCSPCLLRECPIDHRCMRGVSVEEVHGAVATLLRSSARSGRTPVGRPAVILDRDGTINEEVGHIGSPEQLRLIPGAAAALRRLQAAGFCLVIVSNQAGVARGYFDETALQRVNEHLLALLAEEGVRVDGLYYCPHHPTEGHPPYRQACQCRKPAGGLVRQAAEEHGLDLACSFVIGDHLSDVLLGRGVGSRAVLLLTGHGREEAAKVGGAPGTVPDCIAADLAEAAAWVQAEAVADPVGRVLLVDPAGTRGSP
;
A
#
# COMPACT_ATOMS: atom_id res chain seq x y z
N LEU A 1 -13.15 9.17 4.56
CA LEU A 1 -11.97 8.27 4.53
C LEU A 1 -12.14 7.17 3.49
N PHE A 2 -13.08 6.24 3.67
CA PHE A 2 -13.20 5.02 2.85
C PHE A 2 -13.68 5.16 1.39
N ARG A 3 -14.18 6.33 0.97
CA ARG A 3 -14.62 6.52 -0.44
C ARG A 3 -13.43 6.38 -1.38
N GLY A 4 -13.59 5.68 -2.50
CA GLY A 4 -12.53 5.47 -3.49
C GLY A 4 -11.54 4.35 -3.13
N ASN A 5 -11.79 3.59 -2.06
CA ASN A 5 -11.11 2.33 -1.84
C ASN A 5 -11.76 1.26 -2.74
N PRO A 6 -10.99 0.46 -3.52
CA PRO A 6 -11.53 -0.52 -4.46
C PRO A 6 -12.30 -1.66 -3.77
N ALA A 7 -12.09 -1.88 -2.47
CA ALA A 7 -12.85 -2.84 -1.67
C ALA A 7 -14.16 -2.25 -1.08
N VAL A 8 -14.53 -1.01 -1.44
CA VAL A 8 -15.70 -0.31 -0.89
C VAL A 8 -16.56 0.24 -2.02
N ASP A 9 -17.68 -0.42 -2.31
CA ASP A 9 -18.66 0.05 -3.30
C ASP A 9 -19.42 1.29 -2.84
N GLU A 10 -19.83 1.32 -1.57
CA GLU A 10 -20.67 2.38 -1.02
C GLU A 10 -20.32 2.70 0.44
N VAL A 11 -20.34 3.99 0.79
CA VAL A 11 -20.21 4.47 2.17
C VAL A 11 -21.55 5.03 2.64
N LEU A 12 -22.21 4.28 3.53
CA LEU A 12 -23.47 4.68 4.17
C LEU A 12 -23.18 5.46 5.46
N LEU A 13 -23.73 6.67 5.60
CA LEU A 13 -23.49 7.52 6.76
C LEU A 13 -24.54 7.28 7.86
N TYR A 14 -24.08 6.97 9.08
CA TYR A 14 -24.95 6.89 10.27
C TYR A 14 -25.02 8.24 11.00
N GLU A 15 -25.93 9.10 10.56
CA GLU A 15 -26.16 10.44 11.13
C GLU A 15 -27.01 10.43 12.41
N THR A 16 -26.41 10.09 13.56
CA THR A 16 -27.09 10.02 14.87
C THR A 16 -27.64 11.35 15.39
N ALA A 17 -27.06 12.47 14.96
CA ALA A 17 -27.55 13.82 15.25
C ALA A 17 -28.56 14.33 14.21
N GLY A 18 -28.74 13.62 13.10
CA GLY A 18 -29.56 13.99 11.95
C GLY A 18 -30.70 13.02 11.70
N VAL A 19 -30.82 12.55 10.44
CA VAL A 19 -31.93 11.70 9.99
C VAL A 19 -32.04 10.35 10.70
N HIS A 20 -30.99 9.91 11.39
CA HIS A 20 -30.98 8.66 12.15
C HIS A 20 -31.09 8.87 13.68
N ARG A 21 -31.49 10.06 14.13
CA ARG A 21 -31.69 10.37 15.55
C ARG A 21 -32.86 9.60 16.15
N GLY A 22 -32.67 9.09 17.36
CA GLY A 22 -33.70 8.43 18.16
C GLY A 22 -34.19 7.10 17.57
N LEU A 23 -35.25 6.53 18.16
CA LEU A 23 -35.78 5.22 17.78
C LEU A 23 -36.29 5.20 16.33
N ALA A 24 -37.04 6.22 15.91
CA ALA A 24 -37.54 6.34 14.55
C ALA A 24 -36.41 6.42 13.51
N GLY A 25 -35.33 7.16 13.84
CA GLY A 25 -34.13 7.25 13.01
C GLY A 25 -33.37 5.92 12.88
N ARG A 26 -33.26 5.16 13.97
CA ARG A 26 -32.68 3.80 13.95
C ARG A 26 -33.52 2.84 13.09
N LEU A 27 -34.85 2.86 13.23
CA LEU A 27 -35.74 2.05 12.39
C LEU A 27 -35.66 2.46 10.91
N ARG A 28 -35.47 3.75 10.63
CA ARG A 28 -35.21 4.26 9.27
C ARG A 28 -33.93 3.67 8.70
N LEU A 29 -32.82 3.73 9.45
CA LEU A 29 -31.54 3.15 9.03
C LEU A 29 -31.65 1.63 8.83
N ALA A 30 -32.28 0.91 9.75
CA ALA A 30 -32.49 -0.54 9.61
C ALA A 30 -33.29 -0.89 8.34
N ARG A 31 -34.32 -0.11 8.00
CA ARG A 31 -35.08 -0.29 6.74
C ARG A 31 -34.22 0.03 5.51
N GLN A 32 -33.38 1.06 5.56
CA GLN A 32 -32.45 1.37 4.47
C GLN A 32 -31.46 0.22 4.25
N LEU A 33 -30.85 -0.31 5.31
CA LEU A 33 -29.95 -1.46 5.25
C LEU A 33 -30.67 -2.71 4.71
N ARG A 34 -31.89 -2.97 5.18
CA ARG A 34 -32.69 -4.11 4.71
C ARG A 34 -32.96 -4.07 3.21
N ARG A 35 -33.20 -2.88 2.64
CA ARG A 35 -33.46 -2.71 1.20
C ARG A 35 -32.25 -3.07 0.34
N ARG A 36 -31.04 -2.98 0.90
CA ARG A 36 -29.79 -3.36 0.21
C ARG A 36 -29.58 -4.87 0.11
N ARG A 37 -30.30 -5.65 0.93
CA ARG A 37 -30.22 -7.12 0.94
C ARG A 37 -28.79 -7.65 1.11
N PHE A 38 -28.02 -7.07 2.03
CA PHE A 38 -26.72 -7.62 2.39
C PHE A 38 -26.87 -9.05 2.92
N ASP A 39 -25.96 -9.95 2.52
CA ASP A 39 -25.90 -11.32 2.99
C ASP A 39 -25.19 -11.44 4.34
N LEU A 40 -24.18 -10.57 4.56
CA LEU A 40 -23.29 -10.57 5.72
C LEU A 40 -23.09 -9.15 6.28
N ALA A 41 -23.15 -9.03 7.61
CA ALA A 41 -22.70 -7.86 8.36
C ALA A 41 -21.55 -8.24 9.30
N VAL A 42 -20.38 -7.63 9.10
CA VAL A 42 -19.22 -7.75 9.99
C VAL A 42 -19.13 -6.53 10.90
N LEU A 43 -19.27 -6.74 12.21
CA LEU A 43 -19.41 -5.69 13.22
C LEU A 43 -18.12 -5.51 14.02
N PHE A 44 -17.23 -4.68 13.50
CA PHE A 44 -15.96 -4.34 14.16
C PHE A 44 -16.15 -3.53 15.45
N GLN A 45 -17.14 -2.63 15.51
CA GLN A 45 -17.47 -1.93 16.76
C GLN A 45 -18.08 -2.90 17.77
N ASN A 46 -17.89 -2.68 19.08
CA ASN A 46 -18.46 -3.53 20.13
C ASN A 46 -19.88 -3.13 20.58
N ALA A 47 -20.40 -2.02 20.06
CA ALA A 47 -21.66 -1.44 20.50
C ALA A 47 -22.86 -2.39 20.27
N PHE A 48 -23.74 -2.46 21.28
CA PHE A 48 -25.02 -3.17 21.17
C PHE A 48 -25.90 -2.60 20.06
N ASP A 49 -25.93 -1.26 19.90
CA ASP A 49 -26.74 -0.57 18.88
C ASP A 49 -26.39 -1.02 17.45
N ALA A 50 -25.10 -1.26 17.16
CA ALA A 50 -24.66 -1.76 15.86
C ALA A 50 -25.22 -3.16 15.56
N ALA A 51 -25.21 -4.06 16.55
CA ALA A 51 -25.78 -5.40 16.42
C ALA A 51 -27.30 -5.36 16.30
N LEU A 52 -27.97 -4.48 17.05
CA LEU A 52 -29.41 -4.26 16.95
C LEU A 52 -29.82 -3.77 15.57
N LEU A 53 -29.08 -2.83 14.97
CA LEU A 53 -29.36 -2.33 13.62
C LEU A 53 -29.22 -3.43 12.58
N ALA A 54 -28.16 -4.23 12.62
CA ALA A 54 -27.96 -5.37 11.71
C ALA A 54 -29.07 -6.43 11.86
N TRP A 55 -29.49 -6.70 13.10
CA TRP A 55 -30.58 -7.62 13.41
C TRP A 55 -31.94 -7.10 12.91
N LEU A 56 -32.28 -5.83 13.18
CA LEU A 56 -33.51 -5.18 12.70
C LEU A 56 -33.56 -5.11 11.17
N ALA A 57 -32.41 -4.94 10.53
CA ALA A 57 -32.28 -4.99 9.08
C ALA A 57 -32.50 -6.39 8.48
N ARG A 58 -32.55 -7.44 9.33
CA ARG A 58 -32.67 -8.85 8.94
C ARG A 58 -31.56 -9.33 7.99
N ILE A 59 -30.34 -8.85 8.20
CA ILE A 59 -29.15 -9.33 7.46
C ILE A 59 -28.89 -10.78 7.89
N PRO A 60 -28.86 -11.78 6.98
CA PRO A 60 -28.82 -13.20 7.34
C PRO A 60 -27.65 -13.58 8.25
N GLU A 61 -26.41 -13.23 7.87
CA GLU A 61 -25.22 -13.48 8.68
C GLU A 61 -24.76 -12.20 9.39
N ARG A 62 -24.55 -12.28 10.71
CA ARG A 62 -24.16 -11.15 11.56
C ARG A 62 -23.03 -11.61 12.47
N VAL A 63 -21.83 -11.11 12.20
CA VAL A 63 -20.59 -11.55 12.85
C VAL A 63 -20.00 -10.41 13.67
N GLY A 64 -19.54 -10.71 14.87
CA GLY A 64 -18.91 -9.73 15.75
C GLY A 64 -18.45 -10.36 17.06
N PHE A 65 -17.62 -9.65 17.83
CA PHE A 65 -17.23 -10.12 19.16
C PHE A 65 -18.43 -10.17 20.12
N ALA A 66 -18.54 -11.23 20.91
CA ALA A 66 -19.59 -11.46 21.89
C ALA A 66 -19.41 -10.58 23.16
N THR A 67 -19.52 -9.27 23.00
CA THR A 67 -19.34 -8.27 24.08
C THR A 67 -20.64 -7.55 24.41
N GLN A 68 -20.74 -6.95 25.60
CA GLN A 68 -21.85 -6.04 25.96
C GLN A 68 -23.25 -6.65 25.75
N GLY A 69 -23.43 -7.96 25.96
CA GLY A 69 -24.73 -8.65 25.82
C GLY A 69 -25.26 -8.78 24.39
N ARG A 70 -24.52 -8.32 23.36
CA ARG A 70 -25.01 -8.31 21.97
C ARG A 70 -25.00 -9.68 21.28
N GLY A 71 -24.49 -10.73 21.94
CA GLY A 71 -24.33 -12.06 21.37
C GLY A 71 -25.61 -12.66 20.81
N LEU A 72 -26.75 -12.42 21.47
CA LEU A 72 -28.07 -12.90 21.04
C LEU A 72 -28.54 -12.29 19.70
N LEU A 73 -27.95 -11.17 19.29
CA LEU A 73 -28.28 -10.48 18.04
C LEU A 73 -27.37 -10.91 16.88
N LEU A 74 -26.28 -11.63 17.17
CA LEU A 74 -25.31 -12.12 16.20
C LEU A 74 -25.67 -13.56 15.81
N THR A 75 -25.50 -13.93 14.52
CA THR A 75 -25.54 -15.35 14.13
C THR A 75 -24.22 -16.04 14.42
N ARG A 76 -23.11 -15.31 14.34
CA ARG A 76 -21.76 -15.79 14.66
C ARG A 76 -21.15 -14.89 15.71
N ALA A 77 -21.45 -15.20 16.97
CA ALA A 77 -20.88 -14.51 18.12
C ALA A 77 -19.46 -15.04 18.37
N VAL A 78 -18.45 -14.22 18.06
CA VAL A 78 -17.04 -14.60 18.21
C VAL A 78 -16.58 -14.34 19.65
N PRO A 79 -16.04 -15.32 20.38
CA PRO A 79 -15.47 -15.08 21.70
C PRO A 79 -14.30 -14.08 21.63
N LEU A 80 -14.21 -13.17 22.59
CA LEU A 80 -13.10 -12.24 22.71
C LEU A 80 -12.22 -12.63 23.90
N PRO A 81 -11.19 -13.49 23.70
CA PRO A 81 -10.33 -13.93 24.78
C PRO A 81 -9.54 -12.74 25.35
N PRO A 82 -9.23 -12.73 26.67
CA PRO A 82 -8.46 -11.66 27.30
C PRO A 82 -7.12 -11.38 26.61
N ALA A 83 -6.44 -12.44 26.15
CA ALA A 83 -5.18 -12.33 25.42
C ALA A 83 -5.30 -11.51 24.13
N LEU A 84 -6.40 -11.65 23.37
CA LEU A 84 -6.64 -10.84 22.16
C LEU A 84 -7.02 -9.40 22.49
N ARG A 85 -7.73 -9.19 23.61
CA ARG A 85 -8.07 -7.84 24.10
C ARG A 85 -6.84 -7.02 24.49
N ALA A 86 -5.78 -7.67 24.95
CA ALA A 86 -4.52 -7.04 25.33
C ALA A 86 -3.55 -6.83 24.15
N ARG A 87 -3.89 -7.28 22.94
CA ARG A 87 -3.06 -7.08 21.74
C ARG A 87 -3.31 -5.72 21.09
N HIS A 88 -2.43 -5.38 20.16
CA HIS A 88 -2.57 -4.23 19.29
C HIS A 88 -3.93 -4.20 18.59
N GLN A 89 -4.49 -3.00 18.38
CA GLN A 89 -5.84 -2.82 17.83
C GLN A 89 -6.01 -3.41 16.41
N VAL A 90 -4.94 -3.47 15.62
CA VAL A 90 -4.92 -4.16 14.32
C VAL A 90 -5.12 -5.67 14.50
N GLU A 91 -4.35 -6.30 15.38
CA GLU A 91 -4.50 -7.73 15.70
C GLU A 91 -5.86 -8.06 16.30
N TYR A 92 -6.39 -7.15 17.12
CA TYR A 92 -7.73 -7.24 17.66
C TYR A 92 -8.77 -7.38 16.53
N TYR A 93 -8.72 -6.51 15.51
CA TYR A 93 -9.66 -6.56 14.40
C TYR A 93 -9.39 -7.73 13.43
N LEU A 94 -8.13 -8.07 13.17
CA LEU A 94 -7.76 -9.27 12.42
C LEU A 94 -8.23 -10.55 13.11
N GLY A 95 -8.33 -10.56 14.44
CA GLY A 95 -8.95 -11.65 15.18
C GLY A 95 -10.38 -11.98 14.71
N LEU A 96 -11.16 -10.96 14.31
CA LEU A 96 -12.50 -11.17 13.77
C LEU A 96 -12.46 -11.72 12.33
N VAL A 97 -11.48 -11.27 11.53
CA VAL A 97 -11.24 -11.75 10.16
C VAL A 97 -10.81 -13.23 10.17
N ARG A 98 -9.88 -13.61 11.05
CA ARG A 98 -9.48 -15.01 11.28
C ARG A 98 -10.66 -15.86 11.76
N ALA A 99 -11.48 -15.31 12.65
CA ALA A 99 -12.67 -16.00 13.13
C ALA A 99 -13.70 -16.25 12.03
N LEU A 100 -13.66 -15.52 10.90
CA LEU A 100 -14.46 -15.77 9.71
C LEU A 100 -13.87 -16.85 8.78
N GLY A 101 -12.61 -17.24 8.99
CA GLY A 101 -11.89 -18.23 8.17
C GLY A 101 -11.00 -17.61 7.08
N PHE A 102 -10.79 -16.29 7.10
CA PHE A 102 -9.89 -15.63 6.16
C PHE A 102 -8.46 -15.59 6.70
N SER A 103 -7.48 -15.63 5.79
CA SER A 103 -6.07 -15.38 6.11
C SER A 103 -5.86 -13.91 6.47
N ASP A 104 -4.80 -13.65 7.25
CA ASP A 104 -4.37 -12.29 7.51
C ASP A 104 -3.90 -11.65 6.19
N GLY A 105 -4.38 -10.42 5.93
CA GLY A 105 -3.80 -9.56 4.89
C GLY A 105 -2.52 -8.87 5.39
N PRO A 106 -1.98 -7.91 4.63
CA PRO A 106 -0.89 -7.06 5.11
C PRO A 106 -1.26 -6.41 6.45
N ALA A 107 -0.36 -6.45 7.43
CA ALA A 107 -0.59 -5.85 8.74
C ALA A 107 -0.58 -4.31 8.68
N GLU A 108 0.18 -3.73 7.73
CA GLU A 108 0.18 -2.29 7.51
C GLU A 108 -1.14 -1.84 6.86
N PRO A 109 -1.86 -0.87 7.47
CA PRO A 109 -3.06 -0.32 6.86
C PRO A 109 -2.69 0.40 5.55
N LEU A 110 -3.60 0.36 4.58
CA LEU A 110 -3.45 1.07 3.32
C LEU A 110 -4.60 2.05 3.12
N LEU A 111 -4.27 3.31 2.88
CA LEU A 111 -5.20 4.34 2.46
C LEU A 111 -4.79 4.87 1.08
N LEU A 112 -5.62 4.57 0.09
CA LEU A 112 -5.42 5.09 -1.26
C LEU A 112 -5.78 6.57 -1.32
N VAL A 113 -4.96 7.33 -2.05
CA VAL A 113 -5.18 8.74 -2.34
C VAL A 113 -5.45 8.86 -3.84
N SER A 114 -6.69 9.16 -4.19
CA SER A 114 -7.14 9.32 -5.56
C SER A 114 -6.44 10.48 -6.29
N PRO A 115 -6.44 10.51 -7.64
CA PRO A 115 -5.84 11.60 -8.41
C PRO A 115 -6.31 13.00 -7.97
N GLY A 116 -7.62 13.20 -7.83
CA GLY A 116 -8.18 14.49 -7.40
C GLY A 116 -7.81 14.89 -5.97
N GLU A 117 -7.58 13.92 -5.07
CA GLU A 117 -7.06 14.22 -3.73
C GLU A 117 -5.59 14.62 -3.74
N GLN A 118 -4.81 14.07 -4.67
CA GLN A 118 -3.42 14.47 -4.87
C GLN A 118 -3.34 15.90 -5.43
N GLU A 119 -4.17 16.25 -6.41
CA GLU A 119 -4.25 17.61 -6.96
C GLU A 119 -4.70 18.63 -5.90
N ARG A 120 -5.68 18.24 -5.07
CA ARG A 120 -6.13 19.07 -3.94
C ARG A 120 -5.02 19.27 -2.92
N ALA A 121 -4.24 18.23 -2.62
CA ALA A 121 -3.09 18.34 -1.73
C ALA A 121 -2.00 19.25 -2.33
N ASP A 122 -1.70 19.13 -3.62
CA ASP A 122 -0.73 19.98 -4.31
C ASP A 122 -1.15 21.45 -4.31
N THR A 123 -2.45 21.71 -4.44
CA THR A 123 -3.00 23.07 -4.35
C THR A 123 -2.89 23.62 -2.93
N LEU A 124 -3.24 22.84 -1.90
CA LEU A 124 -3.08 23.26 -0.50
C LEU A 124 -1.61 23.53 -0.15
N LEU A 125 -0.69 22.68 -0.62
CA LEU A 125 0.74 22.87 -0.40
C LEU A 125 1.25 24.14 -1.08
N ARG A 126 0.82 24.43 -2.32
CA ARG A 126 1.13 25.70 -3.00
C ARG A 126 0.61 26.91 -2.25
N GLU A 127 -0.64 26.88 -1.83
CA GLU A 127 -1.25 27.97 -1.05
C GLU A 127 -0.58 28.19 0.32
N ALA A 128 0.03 27.16 0.89
CA ALA A 128 0.83 27.26 2.12
C ALA A 128 2.29 27.69 1.88
N GLY A 129 2.67 27.95 0.62
CA GLY A 129 4.05 28.30 0.26
C GLY A 129 5.02 27.12 0.40
N CYS A 130 4.54 25.88 0.20
CA CYS A 130 5.35 24.66 0.21
C CYS A 130 5.75 24.21 -1.22
N ASP A 131 5.87 25.16 -2.14
CA ASP A 131 5.92 24.97 -3.58
C ASP A 131 7.20 25.48 -4.22
N ARG A 132 8.36 25.06 -3.73
CA ARG A 132 9.66 25.28 -4.38
C ARG A 132 10.74 24.44 -3.71
N GLY A 133 11.12 23.32 -4.33
CA GLY A 133 12.42 22.63 -4.15
C GLY A 133 12.74 21.99 -2.79
N ALA A 134 12.32 22.60 -1.67
CA ALA A 134 12.59 22.17 -0.31
C ALA A 134 11.68 21.00 0.09
N PRO A 135 12.23 19.89 0.60
CA PRO A 135 11.40 18.78 1.05
C PRO A 135 10.56 19.16 2.28
N VAL A 136 9.26 18.85 2.22
CA VAL A 136 8.30 19.19 3.30
C VAL A 136 8.37 18.16 4.43
N VAL A 137 8.42 18.65 5.67
CA VAL A 137 8.27 17.83 6.88
C VAL A 137 7.06 18.32 7.65
N ALA A 138 6.03 17.49 7.74
CA ALA A 138 4.81 17.86 8.44
C ALA A 138 4.94 17.65 9.95
N LEU A 139 4.34 18.55 10.72
CA LEU A 139 4.32 18.55 12.17
C LEU A 139 2.86 18.63 12.65
N ASN A 140 2.44 17.72 13.53
CA ASN A 140 1.13 17.72 14.15
C ASN A 140 1.22 17.97 15.66
N PRO A 141 1.28 19.24 16.10
CA PRO A 141 1.41 19.59 17.52
C PRO A 141 0.11 19.39 18.32
N GLY A 142 -1.01 19.22 17.62
CA GLY A 142 -2.34 19.07 18.19
C GLY A 142 -2.59 17.76 18.92
N ALA A 143 -3.71 17.72 19.65
CA ALA A 143 -4.28 16.52 20.25
C ALA A 143 -5.75 16.79 20.64
N VAL A 144 -6.68 16.08 20.00
CA VAL A 144 -8.14 16.32 20.06
C VAL A 144 -8.76 15.91 21.41
N TYR A 145 -8.06 15.15 22.26
CA TYR A 145 -8.62 14.57 23.49
C TYR A 145 -8.07 15.16 24.80
N GLY A 146 -7.14 16.10 24.72
CA GLY A 146 -6.53 16.76 25.88
C GLY A 146 -5.06 17.13 25.67
N THR A 147 -4.52 17.96 26.55
CA THR A 147 -3.15 18.50 26.44
C THR A 147 -2.07 17.51 26.89
N ALA A 148 -2.41 16.46 27.66
CA ALA A 148 -1.45 15.53 28.23
C ALA A 148 -0.54 14.85 27.18
N LYS A 149 -1.07 14.63 25.98
CA LYS A 149 -0.36 13.99 24.85
C LYS A 149 0.46 14.97 24.00
N ARG A 150 0.38 16.28 24.26
CA ARG A 150 1.04 17.26 23.39
C ARG A 150 2.51 17.36 23.75
N TRP A 151 3.37 17.14 22.77
CA TRP A 151 4.77 17.51 22.90
C TRP A 151 4.85 19.05 22.97
N PRO A 152 5.68 19.65 23.86
CA PRO A 152 5.64 21.09 24.11
C PRO A 152 5.84 21.93 22.86
N ALA A 153 5.13 23.05 22.76
CA ALA A 153 5.14 23.91 21.58
C ALA A 153 6.54 24.47 21.30
N GLU A 154 7.29 24.83 22.36
CA GLU A 154 8.67 25.30 22.27
C GLU A 154 9.61 24.26 21.64
N ARG A 155 9.29 22.97 21.75
CA ARG A 155 10.09 21.90 21.16
C ARG A 155 9.75 21.63 19.71
N TYR A 156 8.47 21.70 19.36
CA TYR A 156 8.06 21.70 17.95
C TYR A 156 8.65 22.90 17.21
N ALA A 157 8.68 24.08 17.85
CA ALA A 157 9.30 25.28 17.31
C ALA A 157 10.80 25.09 17.06
N ALA A 158 11.55 24.65 18.07
CA ALA A 158 12.98 24.38 17.93
C ALA A 158 13.29 23.31 16.86
N LEU A 159 12.44 22.27 16.75
CA LEU A 159 12.56 21.28 15.68
C LEU A 159 12.29 21.91 14.30
N ALA A 160 11.26 22.74 14.18
CA ALA A 160 10.93 23.42 12.92
C ALA A 160 12.05 24.36 12.47
N ASP A 161 12.60 25.15 13.38
CA ASP A 161 13.73 26.06 13.10
C ASP A 161 14.95 25.28 12.61
N ARG A 162 15.26 24.15 13.26
CA ARG A 162 16.36 23.27 12.85
C ARG A 162 16.13 22.67 11.47
N LEU A 163 14.95 22.13 11.21
CA LEU A 163 14.58 21.60 9.88
C LEU A 163 14.67 22.68 8.79
N ALA A 164 14.22 23.91 9.08
CA ALA A 164 14.32 25.03 8.16
C ALA A 164 15.79 25.38 7.85
N SER A 165 16.65 25.40 8.87
CA SER A 165 18.10 25.66 8.68
C SER A 165 18.80 24.59 7.84
N GLU A 166 18.24 23.38 7.78
CA GLU A 166 18.73 22.25 6.99
C GLU A 166 18.09 22.18 5.59
N GLY A 167 17.33 23.21 5.18
CA GLY A 167 16.72 23.31 3.86
C GLY A 167 15.41 22.53 3.68
N HIS A 168 14.79 22.09 4.77
CA HIS A 168 13.45 21.51 4.75
C HIS A 168 12.39 22.59 4.96
N ARG A 169 11.14 22.29 4.58
CA ARG A 169 9.98 23.17 4.82
C ARG A 169 9.10 22.57 5.92
N PRO A 170 9.14 23.09 7.16
CA PRO A 170 8.21 22.69 8.21
C PRO A 170 6.78 23.09 7.85
N LEU A 171 5.84 22.16 8.02
CA LEU A 171 4.42 22.37 7.74
C LEU A 171 3.56 21.92 8.92
N LEU A 172 2.83 22.85 9.53
CA LEU A 172 1.86 22.53 10.58
C LEU A 172 0.57 21.97 9.96
N VAL A 173 0.10 20.86 10.51
CA VAL A 173 -1.19 20.24 10.16
C VAL A 173 -1.97 19.91 11.42
N GLY A 174 -3.30 19.95 11.34
CA GLY A 174 -4.18 19.67 12.47
C GLY A 174 -5.64 19.95 12.16
N ALA A 175 -6.53 19.56 13.06
CA ALA A 175 -7.95 19.93 12.98
C ALA A 175 -8.12 21.42 13.30
N PRO A 176 -9.29 22.04 13.00
CA PRO A 176 -9.56 23.42 13.40
C PRO A 176 -9.38 23.67 14.91
N SER A 177 -9.67 22.67 15.74
CA SER A 177 -9.46 22.72 17.20
C SER A 177 -8.00 22.78 17.63
N ASP A 178 -7.05 22.49 16.74
CA ASP A 178 -5.61 22.52 17.00
C ASP A 178 -4.98 23.89 16.69
N ALA A 179 -5.76 24.87 16.23
CA ALA A 179 -5.28 26.21 15.87
C ALA A 179 -4.46 26.87 16.99
N GLY A 180 -4.90 26.74 18.25
CA GLY A 180 -4.15 27.29 19.39
C GLY A 180 -2.76 26.65 19.57
N ALA A 181 -2.62 25.35 19.28
CA ALA A 181 -1.33 24.66 19.35
C ALA A 181 -0.42 25.10 18.19
N ALA A 182 -0.96 25.24 16.98
CA ALA A 182 -0.21 25.74 15.83
C ALA A 182 0.30 27.17 16.05
N THR A 183 -0.55 28.06 16.56
CA THR A 183 -0.17 29.43 16.92
C THR A 183 0.94 29.45 17.97
N ALA A 184 0.86 28.60 19.01
CA ALA A 184 1.90 28.52 20.04
C ALA A 184 3.26 28.06 19.48
N VAL A 185 3.26 27.12 18.52
CA VAL A 185 4.49 26.69 17.84
C VAL A 185 5.08 27.82 17.02
N ARG A 186 4.28 28.52 16.20
CA ARG A 186 4.77 29.65 15.41
C ARG A 186 5.29 30.79 16.30
N ALA A 187 4.61 31.09 17.40
CA ALA A 187 5.02 32.14 18.34
C ALA A 187 6.34 31.82 19.06
N ALA A 188 6.65 30.54 19.27
CA ALA A 188 7.89 30.09 19.91
C ALA A 188 9.05 29.87 18.94
N SER A 189 8.81 29.92 17.62
CA SER A 189 9.81 29.72 16.57
C SER A 189 10.63 31.00 16.37
N ALA A 190 11.94 30.84 16.15
CA ALA A 190 12.82 31.94 15.78
C ALA A 190 12.58 32.42 14.34
N HIS A 191 12.00 31.56 13.50
CA HIS A 191 11.73 31.80 12.07
C HIS A 191 10.27 31.48 11.70
N PRO A 192 9.28 32.20 12.26
CA PRO A 192 7.85 31.90 12.10
C PRO A 192 7.34 31.99 10.65
N GLU A 193 8.07 32.68 9.76
CA GLU A 193 7.85 32.79 8.32
C GLU A 193 8.27 31.52 7.55
N ALA A 194 9.21 30.74 8.10
CA ALA A 194 9.64 29.48 7.50
C ALA A 194 8.67 28.32 7.80
N VAL A 195 7.82 28.48 8.83
CA VAL A 195 6.84 27.48 9.28
C VAL A 195 5.50 27.69 8.56
N ALA A 196 5.24 26.86 7.54
CA ALA A 196 3.98 26.83 6.83
C ALA A 196 2.85 26.26 7.70
N ASP A 197 1.59 26.59 7.39
CA ASP A 197 0.44 26.17 8.21
C ASP A 197 -0.80 25.81 7.37
N LEU A 198 -1.28 24.57 7.54
CA LEU A 198 -2.53 24.06 6.98
C LEU A 198 -3.52 23.60 8.07
N THR A 199 -3.30 23.99 9.32
CA THR A 199 -4.18 23.66 10.45
C THR A 199 -5.61 24.13 10.17
N GLY A 200 -6.56 23.20 10.26
CA GLY A 200 -7.98 23.45 9.97
C GLY A 200 -8.34 23.59 8.50
N ARG A 201 -7.38 23.50 7.57
CA ARG A 201 -7.61 23.65 6.11
C ARG A 201 -7.81 22.33 5.37
N THR A 202 -7.58 21.20 6.03
CA THR A 202 -7.69 19.86 5.46
C THR A 202 -8.85 19.08 6.06
N ASP A 203 -9.65 18.41 5.24
CA ASP A 203 -10.41 17.23 5.69
C ASP A 203 -9.49 15.99 5.75
N LEU A 204 -9.99 14.85 6.22
CA LEU A 204 -9.17 13.63 6.35
C LEU A 204 -8.57 13.13 5.02
N LYS A 205 -9.25 13.36 3.90
CA LYS A 205 -8.79 12.93 2.57
C LYS A 205 -7.73 13.87 2.02
N ALA A 206 -7.94 15.18 2.19
CA ALA A 206 -6.93 16.18 1.89
C ALA A 206 -5.67 16.00 2.76
N LEU A 207 -5.84 15.70 4.06
CA LEU A 207 -4.72 15.40 4.97
C LEU A 207 -3.93 14.18 4.49
N ALA A 208 -4.61 13.10 4.07
CA ALA A 208 -3.96 11.92 3.51
C ALA A 208 -3.09 12.27 2.28
N GLY A 209 -3.62 13.09 1.36
CA GLY A 209 -2.87 13.57 0.21
C GLY A 209 -1.68 14.45 0.58
N VAL A 210 -1.85 15.39 1.51
CA VAL A 210 -0.76 16.26 2.01
C VAL A 210 0.35 15.42 2.65
N LEU A 211 0.00 14.51 3.56
CA LEU A 211 0.96 13.65 4.23
C LEU A 211 1.72 12.76 3.24
N ARG A 212 1.05 12.24 2.20
CA ARG A 212 1.69 11.46 1.13
C ARG A 212 2.77 12.24 0.37
N ARG A 213 2.69 13.58 0.32
CA ARG A 213 3.69 14.45 -0.30
C ARG A 213 4.83 14.86 0.66
N CYS A 214 4.66 14.68 1.96
CA CYS A 214 5.68 14.98 2.95
C CYS A 214 6.78 13.90 2.98
N ARG A 215 8.02 14.32 3.23
CA ARG A 215 9.16 13.39 3.40
C ARG A 215 9.23 12.74 4.77
N ALA A 216 8.71 13.43 5.77
CA ALA A 216 8.56 12.91 7.11
C ALA A 216 7.37 13.58 7.79
N PHE A 217 6.84 12.91 8.80
CA PHE A 217 5.77 13.42 9.65
C PHE A 217 6.14 13.26 11.13
N VAL A 218 6.03 14.31 11.92
CA VAL A 218 6.25 14.27 13.37
C VAL A 218 4.93 14.55 14.07
N THR A 219 4.52 13.64 14.94
CA THR A 219 3.19 13.69 15.54
C THR A 219 3.20 13.19 16.96
N ASN A 220 2.24 13.67 17.74
CA ASN A 220 1.83 13.02 18.98
C ASN A 220 1.00 11.75 18.67
N ASP A 221 0.62 10.99 19.71
CA ASP A 221 -0.38 9.91 19.62
C ASP A 221 -1.80 10.46 19.28
N THR A 222 -2.07 10.62 17.98
CA THR A 222 -3.31 11.15 17.41
C THR A 222 -3.77 10.33 16.20
N GLY A 223 -5.01 10.55 15.73
CA GLY A 223 -5.52 9.90 14.52
C GLY A 223 -4.70 10.21 13.26
N ALA A 224 -4.06 11.38 13.17
CA ALA A 224 -3.25 11.76 12.01
C ALA A 224 -2.01 10.85 11.85
N MET A 225 -1.47 10.33 12.95
CA MET A 225 -0.40 9.33 12.97
C MET A 225 -0.77 8.08 12.16
N HIS A 226 -1.98 7.56 12.34
CA HIS A 226 -2.45 6.39 11.61
C HIS A 226 -2.73 6.70 10.14
N VAL A 227 -3.19 7.92 9.82
CA VAL A 227 -3.34 8.35 8.42
C VAL A 227 -1.98 8.38 7.73
N ALA A 228 -0.95 8.95 8.37
CA ALA A 228 0.42 8.98 7.84
C ALA A 228 0.97 7.57 7.59
N ALA A 229 0.81 6.67 8.55
CA ALA A 229 1.18 5.25 8.40
C ALA A 229 0.46 4.63 7.19
N ALA A 230 -0.85 4.86 7.06
CA ALA A 230 -1.67 4.26 6.02
C ALA A 230 -1.39 4.78 4.59
N VAL A 231 -0.87 6.00 4.45
CA VAL A 231 -0.43 6.55 3.15
C VAL A 231 1.06 6.33 2.87
N GLY A 232 1.78 5.68 3.80
CA GLY A 232 3.19 5.32 3.66
C GLY A 232 4.19 6.44 3.95
N THR A 233 3.76 7.51 4.62
CA THR A 233 4.64 8.63 5.02
C THR A 233 5.56 8.18 6.15
N PRO A 234 6.90 8.30 6.00
CA PRO A 234 7.82 8.08 7.11
C PRO A 234 7.45 8.95 8.30
N LEU A 235 7.38 8.41 9.51
CA LEU A 235 6.86 9.16 10.64
C LEU A 235 7.60 8.91 11.95
N VAL A 236 7.70 9.95 12.77
CA VAL A 236 8.13 9.90 14.16
C VAL A 236 6.93 10.16 15.05
N ALA A 237 6.56 9.16 15.85
CA ALA A 237 5.45 9.25 16.78
C ALA A 237 5.96 9.41 18.22
N ILE A 238 5.53 10.50 18.88
CA ILE A 238 5.90 10.82 20.25
C ILE A 238 4.79 10.35 21.19
N PHE A 239 5.14 9.41 22.06
CA PHE A 239 4.24 8.83 23.06
C PHE A 239 4.63 9.26 24.48
N GLY A 240 3.61 9.54 25.30
CA GLY A 240 3.77 9.91 26.70
C GLY A 240 2.75 9.23 27.59
N PRO A 241 1.52 9.74 27.74
CA PRO A 241 0.55 9.23 28.71
C PRO A 241 -0.17 7.94 28.27
N THR A 242 0.05 7.46 27.04
CA THR A 242 -0.62 6.30 26.46
C THR A 242 0.32 5.12 26.27
N ASP A 243 -0.27 3.93 26.17
CA ASP A 243 0.45 2.68 25.95
C ASP A 243 0.61 2.40 24.44
N PRO A 244 1.82 2.49 23.88
CA PRO A 244 2.05 2.25 22.46
C PRO A 244 1.83 0.79 22.04
N THR A 245 1.81 -0.18 22.95
CA THR A 245 1.57 -1.59 22.60
C THR A 245 0.16 -1.83 22.01
N THR A 246 -0.76 -0.90 22.26
CA THR A 246 -2.16 -0.99 21.87
C THR A 246 -2.47 -0.28 20.55
N THR A 247 -1.81 0.85 20.29
CA THR A 247 -2.21 1.83 19.26
C THR A 247 -1.02 2.50 18.56
N ALA A 248 0.18 1.94 18.65
CA ALA A 248 1.31 2.41 17.85
C ALA A 248 0.97 2.40 16.34
N PRO A 249 1.63 3.27 15.55
CA PRO A 249 1.52 3.21 14.11
C PRO A 249 2.08 1.87 13.61
N VAL A 250 1.26 1.10 12.89
CA VAL A 250 1.73 -0.11 12.20
C VAL A 250 2.29 0.31 10.86
N SER A 251 3.60 0.56 10.83
CA SER A 251 4.35 0.80 9.59
C SER A 251 5.83 0.50 9.79
N SER A 252 6.46 -0.14 8.81
CA SER A 252 7.91 -0.33 8.69
C SER A 252 8.70 0.98 8.64
N ARG A 253 8.03 2.12 8.36
CA ARG A 253 8.64 3.46 8.28
C ARG A 253 8.31 4.35 9.47
N ALA A 254 7.81 3.76 10.56
CA ALA A 254 7.52 4.49 11.79
C ALA A 254 8.66 4.34 12.82
N THR A 255 9.04 5.45 13.43
CA THR A 255 9.90 5.48 14.62
C THR A 255 9.08 5.95 15.81
N LEU A 256 9.08 5.18 16.89
CA LEU A 256 8.37 5.53 18.12
C LEU A 256 9.35 6.06 19.16
N LEU A 257 9.09 7.26 19.68
CA LEU A 257 9.86 7.87 20.76
C LEU A 257 9.01 8.01 22.01
N ARG A 258 9.55 7.57 23.14
CA ARG A 258 8.91 7.68 24.45
C ARG A 258 9.96 7.77 25.56
N ARG A 259 9.64 8.51 26.62
CA ARG A 259 10.41 8.48 27.87
C ARG A 259 9.65 7.70 28.94
N PRO A 260 10.15 6.54 29.40
CA PRO A 260 9.57 5.85 30.55
C PRO A 260 9.65 6.72 31.80
N VAL A 261 8.51 6.90 32.47
CA VAL A 261 8.38 7.64 33.72
C VAL A 261 7.35 6.95 34.60
N PHE A 262 7.46 7.11 35.92
CA PHE A 262 6.59 6.40 36.88
C PHE A 262 5.09 6.65 36.68
N CYS A 263 4.72 7.83 36.15
CA CYS A 263 3.33 8.24 35.96
C CYS A 263 2.76 7.86 34.58
N SER A 264 3.45 7.07 33.77
CA SER A 264 3.01 6.67 32.44
C SER A 264 2.95 5.13 32.31
N PRO A 265 1.93 4.56 31.65
CA PRO A 265 0.80 5.24 31.00
C PRO A 265 -0.30 5.64 32.01
N CYS A 266 -0.69 6.93 32.07
CA CYS A 266 -1.77 7.39 32.95
C CYS A 266 -3.13 7.53 32.27
N LEU A 267 -3.15 7.60 30.93
CA LEU A 267 -4.36 7.81 30.11
C LEU A 267 -5.17 9.08 30.46
N LEU A 268 -4.60 10.01 31.22
CA LEU A 268 -5.25 11.26 31.60
C LEU A 268 -5.36 12.22 30.41
N ARG A 269 -6.43 13.02 30.39
CA ARG A 269 -6.66 14.06 29.37
C ARG A 269 -5.73 15.25 29.55
N GLU A 270 -5.52 15.64 30.80
CA GLU A 270 -4.63 16.74 31.21
C GLU A 270 -3.59 16.18 32.16
N CYS A 271 -2.35 16.67 32.06
CA CYS A 271 -1.30 16.26 32.97
C CYS A 271 -1.42 17.07 34.27
N PRO A 272 -1.54 16.43 35.45
CA PRO A 272 -1.64 17.16 36.71
C PRO A 272 -0.28 17.62 37.26
N ILE A 273 0.81 17.35 36.54
CA ILE A 273 2.19 17.61 36.96
C ILE A 273 2.95 18.40 35.89
N ASP A 274 4.09 17.90 35.41
CA ASP A 274 5.07 18.63 34.61
C ASP A 274 5.21 18.11 33.16
N HIS A 275 4.34 17.20 32.70
CA HIS A 275 4.46 16.53 31.42
C HIS A 275 5.82 15.83 31.21
N ARG A 276 6.50 15.34 32.26
CA ARG A 276 7.82 14.69 32.16
C ARG A 276 7.91 13.56 31.13
N CYS A 277 6.81 12.86 30.81
CA CYS A 277 6.79 11.86 29.74
C CYS A 277 7.00 12.49 28.35
N MET A 278 6.35 13.63 28.08
CA MET A 278 6.48 14.37 26.82
C MET A 278 7.74 15.25 26.81
N ARG A 279 8.01 15.99 27.90
CA ARG A 279 9.25 16.77 28.10
C ARG A 279 10.50 15.89 28.23
N GLY A 280 10.34 14.59 28.45
CA GLY A 280 11.45 13.66 28.51
C GLY A 280 12.00 13.25 27.13
N VAL A 281 11.26 13.54 26.05
CA VAL A 281 11.67 13.28 24.66
C VAL A 281 12.28 14.55 24.08
N SER A 282 13.60 14.60 23.91
CA SER A 282 14.34 15.82 23.54
C SER A 282 14.16 16.20 22.06
N VAL A 283 14.48 17.45 21.71
CA VAL A 283 14.43 17.90 20.31
C VAL A 283 15.46 17.15 19.47
N GLU A 284 16.62 16.84 20.05
CA GLU A 284 17.71 16.09 19.43
C GLU A 284 17.31 14.64 19.12
N GLU A 285 16.59 13.98 20.03
CA GLU A 285 16.07 12.62 19.79
C GLU A 285 15.09 12.60 18.61
N VAL A 286 14.16 13.57 18.57
CA VAL A 286 13.18 13.70 17.49
C VAL A 286 13.86 14.06 16.17
N HIS A 287 14.75 15.05 16.18
CA HIS A 287 15.50 15.47 15.01
C HIS A 287 16.37 14.33 14.47
N GLY A 288 17.08 13.59 15.32
CA GLY A 288 17.90 12.45 14.91
C GLY A 288 17.08 11.32 14.27
N ALA A 289 15.87 11.06 14.80
CA ALA A 289 14.93 10.13 14.20
C ALA A 289 14.43 10.62 12.84
N VAL A 290 14.03 11.89 12.72
CA VAL A 290 13.62 12.51 11.46
C VAL A 290 14.75 12.45 10.44
N ALA A 291 15.97 12.85 10.81
CA ALA A 291 17.13 12.81 9.94
C ALA A 291 17.46 11.38 9.49
N THR A 292 17.26 10.37 10.34
CA THR A 292 17.40 8.97 9.95
C THR A 292 16.35 8.57 8.92
N LEU A 293 15.08 8.92 9.13
CA LEU A 293 14.01 8.67 8.15
C LEU A 293 14.27 9.41 6.82
N LEU A 294 14.73 10.65 6.88
CA LEU A 294 15.08 11.46 5.70
C LEU A 294 16.29 10.87 4.97
N ARG A 295 17.33 10.40 5.68
CA ARG A 295 18.49 9.71 5.09
C ARG A 295 18.12 8.35 4.52
N SER A 296 17.28 7.56 5.20
CA SER A 296 16.75 6.32 4.66
C SER A 296 15.91 6.59 3.42
N SER A 297 15.17 7.71 3.38
CA SER A 297 14.45 8.22 2.20
C SER A 297 15.33 8.92 1.15
N ALA A 298 16.61 9.18 1.47
CA ALA A 298 17.61 9.77 0.57
C ALA A 298 18.57 8.71 -0.01
N ARG A 299 18.87 7.64 0.75
CA ARG A 299 19.50 6.39 0.29
C ARG A 299 18.50 5.53 -0.48
N SER A 300 17.22 5.59 -0.11
CA SER A 300 16.05 5.27 -0.95
C SER A 300 15.65 6.52 -1.75
N GLY A 301 16.60 7.21 -2.41
CA GLY A 301 16.45 8.58 -2.92
C GLY A 301 15.16 8.86 -3.71
N ARG A 302 14.36 9.84 -3.25
CA ARG A 302 12.98 10.08 -3.77
C ARG A 302 12.13 8.81 -3.58
N THR A 303 10.81 8.86 -3.62
CA THR A 303 10.20 7.74 -4.35
C THR A 303 10.57 8.11 -5.79
N PRO A 304 11.47 7.40 -6.50
CA PRO A 304 11.14 7.23 -7.90
C PRO A 304 9.69 6.77 -7.89
N VAL A 305 8.87 7.22 -8.83
CA VAL A 305 7.83 6.31 -9.28
C VAL A 305 8.57 4.99 -9.47
N GLY A 306 8.30 3.96 -8.65
CA GLY A 306 9.02 2.70 -8.84
C GLY A 306 8.83 2.34 -10.29
N ARG A 307 9.88 1.89 -10.97
CA ARG A 307 9.85 1.81 -12.43
C ARG A 307 8.69 0.86 -12.79
N PRO A 308 7.68 1.31 -13.55
CA PRO A 308 6.59 0.41 -13.92
C PRO A 308 7.20 -0.73 -14.71
N ALA A 309 6.74 -1.94 -14.46
CA ALA A 309 7.28 -3.15 -15.06
C ALA A 309 6.23 -3.88 -15.87
N VAL A 310 6.71 -4.61 -16.87
CA VAL A 310 5.98 -5.74 -17.45
C VAL A 310 6.71 -7.00 -17.03
N ILE A 311 6.06 -7.75 -16.15
CA ILE A 311 6.48 -9.08 -15.70
C ILE A 311 5.89 -10.10 -16.67
N LEU A 312 6.76 -10.85 -17.34
CA LEU A 312 6.41 -11.73 -18.44
C LEU A 312 6.65 -13.18 -18.01
N ASP A 313 5.72 -14.08 -18.34
CA ASP A 313 6.10 -15.48 -18.47
C ASP A 313 7.01 -15.68 -19.69
N ARG A 314 7.69 -16.82 -19.71
CA ARG A 314 8.62 -17.21 -20.75
C ARG A 314 7.92 -18.06 -21.81
N ASP A 315 7.53 -19.28 -21.44
CA ASP A 315 6.93 -20.26 -22.33
C ASP A 315 5.47 -19.87 -22.61
N GLY A 316 5.01 -20.03 -23.86
CA GLY A 316 3.68 -19.60 -24.29
C GLY A 316 3.46 -18.08 -24.38
N THR A 317 4.42 -17.26 -23.90
CA THR A 317 4.33 -15.79 -23.83
C THR A 317 5.38 -15.08 -24.66
N ILE A 318 6.66 -15.43 -24.48
CA ILE A 318 7.80 -14.88 -25.25
C ILE A 318 8.24 -15.90 -26.30
N ASN A 319 8.40 -17.17 -25.92
CA ASN A 319 8.71 -18.27 -26.83
C ASN A 319 7.56 -19.26 -26.93
N GLU A 320 7.59 -20.06 -28.00
CA GLU A 320 6.62 -21.12 -28.25
C GLU A 320 6.58 -22.10 -27.07
N GLU A 321 5.36 -22.52 -26.71
CA GLU A 321 5.12 -23.55 -25.68
C GLU A 321 5.29 -24.93 -26.31
N VAL A 322 6.36 -25.62 -25.92
CA VAL A 322 6.73 -26.96 -26.42
C VAL A 322 7.01 -27.95 -25.26
N GLY A 323 6.54 -27.62 -24.06
CA GLY A 323 6.79 -28.34 -22.82
C GLY A 323 8.10 -27.93 -22.16
N HIS A 324 8.92 -28.90 -21.78
CA HIS A 324 10.13 -28.66 -21.01
C HIS A 324 11.35 -28.42 -21.93
N ILE A 325 11.72 -27.15 -22.08
CA ILE A 325 12.88 -26.72 -22.89
C ILE A 325 14.18 -26.93 -22.10
N GLY A 326 14.93 -27.98 -22.45
CA GLY A 326 16.21 -28.33 -21.83
C GLY A 326 17.43 -28.01 -22.69
N SER A 327 17.21 -27.50 -23.91
CA SER A 327 18.29 -27.20 -24.87
C SER A 327 17.97 -25.93 -25.66
N PRO A 328 18.96 -25.06 -25.96
CA PRO A 328 18.78 -23.84 -26.74
C PRO A 328 18.07 -24.06 -28.07
N GLU A 329 18.33 -25.19 -28.74
CA GLU A 329 17.83 -25.51 -30.08
C GLU A 329 16.31 -25.67 -30.12
N GLN A 330 15.68 -25.96 -28.98
CA GLN A 330 14.22 -26.08 -28.84
C GLN A 330 13.51 -24.73 -28.69
N LEU A 331 14.26 -23.66 -28.38
CA LEU A 331 13.68 -22.35 -28.09
C LEU A 331 13.43 -21.57 -29.39
N ARG A 332 12.18 -21.13 -29.60
CA ARG A 332 11.77 -20.30 -30.74
C ARG A 332 10.91 -19.14 -30.23
N LEU A 333 11.29 -17.90 -30.55
CA LEU A 333 10.49 -16.73 -30.19
C LEU A 333 9.15 -16.77 -30.93
N ILE A 334 8.07 -16.42 -30.23
CA ILE A 334 6.77 -16.25 -30.86
C ILE A 334 6.87 -15.06 -31.84
N PRO A 335 6.37 -15.20 -33.09
CA PRO A 335 6.39 -14.10 -34.05
C PRO A 335 5.78 -12.82 -33.49
N GLY A 336 6.52 -11.71 -33.57
CA GLY A 336 6.09 -10.41 -33.05
C GLY A 336 6.34 -10.18 -31.56
N ALA A 337 6.75 -11.18 -30.78
CA ALA A 337 7.02 -11.01 -29.35
C ALA A 337 8.12 -9.99 -29.08
N ALA A 338 9.26 -10.07 -29.78
CA ALA A 338 10.35 -9.12 -29.61
C ALA A 338 9.95 -7.68 -30.01
N ALA A 339 9.13 -7.53 -31.06
CA ALA A 339 8.60 -6.23 -31.46
C ALA A 339 7.66 -5.64 -30.38
N ALA A 340 6.81 -6.46 -29.77
CA ALA A 340 5.95 -6.05 -28.66
C ALA A 340 6.76 -5.63 -27.41
N LEU A 341 7.78 -6.41 -27.05
CA LEU A 341 8.70 -6.08 -25.97
C LEU A 341 9.45 -4.77 -26.21
N ARG A 342 9.92 -4.52 -27.45
CA ARG A 342 10.52 -3.23 -27.82
C ARG A 342 9.55 -2.06 -27.64
N ARG A 343 8.26 -2.24 -27.97
CA ARG A 343 7.24 -1.19 -27.77
C ARG A 343 7.03 -0.89 -26.29
N LEU A 344 7.00 -1.90 -25.43
CA LEU A 344 6.90 -1.75 -23.98
C LEU A 344 8.15 -1.08 -23.40
N GLN A 345 9.34 -1.52 -23.83
CA GLN A 345 10.61 -0.88 -23.46
C GLN A 345 10.67 0.59 -23.88
N ALA A 346 10.24 0.92 -25.10
CA ALA A 346 10.18 2.29 -25.61
C ALA A 346 9.17 3.15 -24.83
N ALA A 347 8.13 2.53 -24.26
CA ALA A 347 7.19 3.17 -23.34
C ALA A 347 7.74 3.33 -21.90
N GLY A 348 8.99 2.94 -21.64
CA GLY A 348 9.67 3.16 -20.38
C GLY A 348 9.46 2.07 -19.33
N PHE A 349 8.88 0.93 -19.69
CA PHE A 349 8.71 -0.20 -18.78
C PHE A 349 10.01 -0.94 -18.53
N CYS A 350 10.19 -1.39 -17.28
CA CYS A 350 11.12 -2.45 -16.92
C CYS A 350 10.62 -3.79 -17.47
N LEU A 351 11.44 -4.55 -18.18
CA LEU A 351 11.07 -5.88 -18.66
C LEU A 351 11.68 -6.95 -17.77
N VAL A 352 10.82 -7.72 -17.08
CA VAL A 352 11.26 -8.79 -16.18
C VAL A 352 10.62 -10.10 -16.60
N ILE A 353 11.41 -11.17 -16.70
CA ILE A 353 10.91 -12.52 -17.01
C ILE A 353 10.80 -13.31 -15.71
N VAL A 354 9.66 -13.93 -15.44
CA VAL A 354 9.42 -14.81 -14.29
C VAL A 354 8.74 -16.10 -14.72
N SER A 355 9.44 -17.23 -14.58
CA SER A 355 8.96 -18.52 -15.09
C SER A 355 9.03 -19.70 -14.10
N ASN A 356 8.09 -20.63 -14.24
CA ASN A 356 8.04 -21.89 -13.48
C ASN A 356 8.75 -23.01 -14.26
N GLN A 357 9.99 -23.34 -13.93
CA GLN A 357 10.83 -24.28 -14.68
C GLN A 357 10.89 -25.66 -14.01
N ALA A 358 9.75 -26.35 -13.98
CA ALA A 358 9.60 -27.64 -13.30
C ALA A 358 10.38 -28.80 -13.94
N GLY A 359 10.95 -28.62 -15.15
CA GLY A 359 11.77 -29.64 -15.82
C GLY A 359 12.99 -30.04 -14.99
N VAL A 360 13.54 -29.09 -14.20
CA VAL A 360 14.62 -29.35 -13.23
C VAL A 360 14.16 -30.29 -12.12
N ALA A 361 13.05 -29.97 -11.44
CA ALA A 361 12.50 -30.85 -10.41
C ALA A 361 12.18 -32.25 -10.96
N ARG A 362 11.59 -32.32 -12.15
CA ARG A 362 11.20 -33.58 -12.82
C ARG A 362 12.40 -34.38 -13.34
N GLY A 363 13.62 -33.85 -13.30
CA GLY A 363 14.83 -34.52 -13.74
C GLY A 363 14.99 -34.64 -15.26
N TYR A 364 14.27 -33.82 -16.03
CA TYR A 364 14.41 -33.81 -17.50
C TYR A 364 15.70 -33.16 -17.95
N PHE A 365 16.21 -32.21 -17.17
CA PHE A 365 17.50 -31.55 -17.36
C PHE A 365 17.95 -30.90 -16.04
N ASP A 366 19.23 -30.53 -15.95
CA ASP A 366 19.79 -29.87 -14.78
C ASP A 366 19.70 -28.33 -14.89
N GLU A 367 20.04 -27.61 -13.81
CA GLU A 367 20.04 -26.16 -13.83
C GLU A 367 21.07 -25.57 -14.79
N THR A 368 22.18 -26.27 -15.03
CA THR A 368 23.20 -25.85 -16.00
C THR A 368 22.62 -25.79 -17.42
N ALA A 369 21.81 -26.78 -17.80
CA ALA A 369 21.09 -26.79 -19.06
C ALA A 369 20.06 -25.67 -19.14
N LEU A 370 19.30 -25.44 -18.06
CA LEU A 370 18.34 -24.33 -17.99
C LEU A 370 19.03 -22.96 -18.13
N GLN A 371 20.21 -22.79 -17.52
CA GLN A 371 21.00 -21.56 -17.67
C GLN A 371 21.39 -21.30 -19.13
N ARG A 372 21.86 -22.33 -19.85
CA ARG A 372 22.16 -22.20 -21.29
C ARG A 372 20.93 -21.80 -22.11
N VAL A 373 19.75 -22.34 -21.78
CA VAL A 373 18.48 -21.94 -22.42
C VAL A 373 18.15 -20.48 -22.14
N ASN A 374 18.30 -20.03 -20.88
CA ASN A 374 18.04 -18.65 -20.49
C ASN A 374 19.01 -17.66 -21.16
N GLU A 375 20.30 -18.00 -21.22
CA GLU A 375 21.31 -17.21 -21.94
C GLU A 375 20.98 -17.10 -23.43
N HIS A 376 20.56 -18.21 -24.04
CA HIS A 376 20.15 -18.20 -25.45
C HIS A 376 18.91 -17.34 -25.70
N LEU A 377 17.90 -17.42 -24.82
CA LEU A 377 16.72 -16.55 -24.91
C LEU A 377 17.11 -15.06 -24.85
N LEU A 378 17.97 -14.69 -23.90
CA LEU A 378 18.43 -13.31 -23.76
C LEU A 378 19.24 -12.86 -24.98
N ALA A 379 20.05 -13.75 -25.58
CA ALA A 379 20.78 -13.47 -26.81
C ALA A 379 19.83 -13.20 -28.00
N LEU A 380 18.83 -14.06 -28.23
CA LEU A 380 17.84 -13.87 -29.30
C LEU A 380 17.05 -12.56 -29.12
N LEU A 381 16.67 -12.23 -27.89
CA LEU A 381 15.98 -10.97 -27.59
C LEU A 381 16.90 -9.76 -27.82
N ALA A 382 18.18 -9.86 -27.47
CA ALA A 382 19.16 -8.79 -27.67
C ALA A 382 19.45 -8.54 -29.16
N GLU A 383 19.52 -9.59 -29.98
CA GLU A 383 19.65 -9.48 -31.44
C GLU A 383 18.47 -8.70 -32.06
N GLU A 384 17.28 -8.85 -31.48
CA GLU A 384 16.07 -8.10 -31.86
C GLU A 384 15.95 -6.72 -31.17
N GLY A 385 16.97 -6.28 -30.43
CA GLY A 385 17.03 -4.97 -29.77
C GLY A 385 16.19 -4.85 -28.48
N VAL A 386 15.82 -5.97 -27.86
CA VAL A 386 15.14 -6.02 -26.56
C VAL A 386 16.16 -6.17 -25.44
N ARG A 387 16.09 -5.30 -24.44
CA ARG A 387 16.85 -5.43 -23.19
C ARG A 387 15.92 -5.93 -22.10
N VAL A 388 16.16 -7.14 -21.62
CA VAL A 388 15.51 -7.69 -20.42
C VAL A 388 16.30 -7.20 -19.21
N ASP A 389 15.61 -6.60 -18.24
CA ASP A 389 16.23 -6.04 -17.05
C ASP A 389 16.52 -7.12 -15.99
N GLY A 390 15.70 -8.17 -15.92
CA GLY A 390 15.91 -9.31 -15.03
C GLY A 390 15.20 -10.59 -15.50
N LEU A 391 15.81 -11.75 -15.25
CA LEU A 391 15.25 -13.07 -15.54
C LEU A 391 15.31 -13.93 -14.28
N TYR A 392 14.15 -14.36 -13.82
CA TYR A 392 13.97 -15.15 -12.61
C TYR A 392 13.22 -16.44 -12.94
N TYR A 393 13.65 -17.55 -12.33
CA TYR A 393 12.99 -18.83 -12.53
C TYR A 393 12.85 -19.59 -11.21
N CYS A 394 11.82 -20.44 -11.14
CA CYS A 394 11.62 -21.35 -10.03
C CYS A 394 11.83 -22.79 -10.50
N PRO A 395 12.88 -23.50 -10.04
CA PRO A 395 13.16 -24.88 -10.47
C PRO A 395 12.29 -25.93 -9.76
N HIS A 396 11.45 -25.51 -8.82
CA HIS A 396 10.75 -26.40 -7.88
C HIS A 396 9.41 -26.93 -8.40
N HIS A 397 9.02 -28.11 -7.91
CA HIS A 397 7.67 -28.66 -8.05
C HIS A 397 7.12 -29.09 -6.68
N PRO A 398 5.84 -28.83 -6.36
CA PRO A 398 5.30 -29.13 -5.03
C PRO A 398 5.27 -30.63 -4.69
N THR A 399 5.06 -31.49 -5.69
CA THR A 399 4.77 -32.92 -5.48
C THR A 399 5.61 -33.88 -6.32
N GLU A 400 6.32 -33.41 -7.34
CA GLU A 400 7.01 -34.27 -8.31
C GLU A 400 8.51 -34.00 -8.26
N GLY A 401 9.30 -35.00 -8.66
CA GLY A 401 10.76 -34.91 -8.60
C GLY A 401 11.39 -35.41 -7.30
N HIS A 402 12.65 -35.00 -7.09
CA HIS A 402 13.45 -35.34 -5.91
C HIS A 402 13.89 -34.07 -5.15
N PRO A 403 14.04 -34.12 -3.81
CA PRO A 403 14.69 -33.06 -3.05
C PRO A 403 16.11 -32.78 -3.60
N PRO A 404 16.58 -31.51 -3.62
CA PRO A 404 15.95 -30.33 -3.02
C PRO A 404 14.84 -29.72 -3.87
N TYR A 405 14.62 -30.18 -5.10
CA TYR A 405 13.71 -29.53 -6.05
C TYR A 405 12.23 -29.84 -5.82
N ARG A 406 11.91 -31.00 -5.25
CA ARG A 406 10.56 -31.33 -4.81
C ARG A 406 10.23 -30.63 -3.50
N GLN A 407 9.60 -29.47 -3.58
CA GLN A 407 9.14 -28.69 -2.42
C GLN A 407 8.02 -27.70 -2.77
N ALA A 408 7.17 -27.41 -1.79
CA ALA A 408 6.29 -26.25 -1.82
C ALA A 408 7.11 -25.00 -1.46
N CYS A 409 7.32 -24.10 -2.42
CA CYS A 409 8.17 -22.93 -2.27
C CYS A 409 7.38 -21.64 -2.50
N GLN A 410 7.93 -20.51 -2.05
CA GLN A 410 7.35 -19.19 -2.30
C GLN A 410 7.74 -18.61 -3.67
N CYS A 411 8.72 -19.21 -4.38
CA CYS A 411 9.13 -18.73 -5.71
C CYS A 411 8.11 -19.07 -6.81
N ARG A 412 7.47 -20.23 -6.71
CA ARG A 412 6.64 -20.77 -7.80
C ARG A 412 5.38 -19.92 -7.95
N LYS A 413 5.09 -19.47 -9.18
CA LYS A 413 3.81 -18.81 -9.48
C LYS A 413 2.67 -19.77 -9.12
N PRO A 414 1.63 -19.33 -8.37
CA PRO A 414 1.23 -17.94 -8.15
C PRO A 414 1.74 -17.25 -6.86
N ALA A 415 2.67 -17.81 -6.09
CA ALA A 415 3.05 -17.28 -4.76
C ALA A 415 3.78 -15.92 -4.77
N GLY A 416 4.39 -15.54 -5.91
CA GLY A 416 4.92 -14.20 -6.18
C GLY A 416 6.26 -13.85 -5.52
N GLY A 417 6.97 -14.80 -4.92
CA GLY A 417 8.29 -14.55 -4.32
C GLY A 417 9.30 -13.96 -5.31
N LEU A 418 9.38 -14.49 -6.54
CA LEU A 418 10.31 -13.99 -7.56
C LEU A 418 9.97 -12.58 -8.05
N VAL A 419 8.68 -12.22 -8.12
CA VAL A 419 8.27 -10.86 -8.50
C VAL A 419 8.61 -9.86 -7.41
N ARG A 420 8.45 -10.23 -6.13
CA ARG A 420 8.86 -9.37 -5.00
C ARG A 420 10.38 -9.18 -4.99
N GLN A 421 11.14 -10.24 -5.24
CA GLN A 421 12.58 -10.16 -5.41
C GLN A 421 12.97 -9.19 -6.55
N ALA A 422 12.36 -9.35 -7.73
CA ALA A 422 12.59 -8.44 -8.86
C ALA A 422 12.21 -7.00 -8.53
N ALA A 423 11.12 -6.79 -7.77
CA ALA A 423 10.69 -5.47 -7.33
C ALA A 423 11.71 -4.78 -6.42
N GLU A 424 12.33 -5.53 -5.52
CA GLU A 424 13.40 -5.04 -4.66
C GLU A 424 14.68 -4.74 -5.45
N GLU A 425 15.11 -5.67 -6.31
CA GLU A 425 16.37 -5.56 -7.09
C GLU A 425 16.32 -4.43 -8.13
N HIS A 426 15.16 -4.21 -8.77
CA HIS A 426 14.99 -3.23 -9.84
C HIS A 426 14.19 -1.98 -9.43
N GLY A 427 13.77 -1.87 -8.17
CA GLY A 427 13.00 -0.74 -7.66
C GLY A 427 11.65 -0.55 -8.37
N LEU A 428 10.89 -1.64 -8.54
CA LEU A 428 9.65 -1.67 -9.32
C LEU A 428 8.43 -1.19 -8.51
N ASP A 429 7.51 -0.48 -9.16
CA ASP A 429 6.19 -0.17 -8.59
C ASP A 429 5.18 -1.19 -9.09
N LEU A 430 4.93 -2.24 -8.29
CA LEU A 430 4.04 -3.33 -8.68
C LEU A 430 2.58 -2.87 -8.89
N ALA A 431 2.15 -1.78 -8.24
CA ALA A 431 0.80 -1.23 -8.43
C ALA A 431 0.63 -0.57 -9.81
N CYS A 432 1.72 -0.10 -10.40
CA CYS A 432 1.76 0.45 -11.77
C CYS A 432 2.34 -0.55 -12.78
N SER A 433 2.44 -1.84 -12.41
CA SER A 433 3.03 -2.89 -13.24
C SER A 433 1.97 -3.88 -13.75
N PHE A 434 2.38 -4.63 -14.77
CA PHE A 434 1.56 -5.61 -15.46
C PHE A 434 2.21 -6.98 -15.39
N VAL A 435 1.43 -8.03 -15.16
CA VAL A 435 1.83 -9.42 -15.35
C VAL A 435 1.17 -9.94 -16.62
N ILE A 436 1.95 -10.48 -17.55
CA ILE A 436 1.48 -11.05 -18.81
C ILE A 436 1.93 -12.52 -18.86
N GLY A 437 0.98 -13.42 -19.04
CA GLY A 437 1.23 -14.85 -19.18
C GLY A 437 0.09 -15.56 -19.89
N ASP A 438 0.28 -16.82 -20.23
CA ASP A 438 -0.73 -17.67 -20.87
C ASP A 438 -1.46 -18.60 -19.88
N HIS A 439 -1.11 -18.57 -18.59
CA HIS A 439 -1.70 -19.44 -17.58
C HIS A 439 -2.48 -18.66 -16.51
N LEU A 440 -3.53 -19.25 -15.93
CA LEU A 440 -4.25 -18.62 -14.81
C LEU A 440 -3.37 -18.40 -13.57
N SER A 441 -2.24 -19.10 -13.46
CA SER A 441 -1.25 -18.85 -12.42
C SER A 441 -0.59 -17.47 -12.55
N ASP A 442 -0.48 -16.93 -13.75
CA ASP A 442 0.04 -15.58 -14.01
C ASP A 442 -0.99 -14.52 -13.64
N VAL A 443 -2.27 -14.82 -13.90
CA VAL A 443 -3.39 -13.97 -13.47
C VAL A 443 -3.45 -13.89 -11.94
N LEU A 444 -3.37 -15.05 -11.28
CA LEU A 444 -3.33 -15.13 -9.83
C LEU A 444 -2.07 -14.48 -9.24
N LEU A 445 -0.92 -14.63 -9.92
CA LEU A 445 0.31 -13.95 -9.56
C LEU A 445 0.13 -12.43 -9.57
N GLY A 446 -0.35 -11.86 -10.69
CA GLY A 446 -0.55 -10.42 -10.84
C GLY A 446 -1.42 -9.85 -9.71
N ARG A 447 -2.56 -10.48 -9.47
CA ARG A 447 -3.43 -10.10 -8.35
C ARG A 447 -2.78 -10.25 -6.99
N GLY A 448 -2.05 -11.34 -6.77
CA GLY A 448 -1.36 -11.62 -5.50
C GLY A 448 -0.25 -10.63 -5.16
N VAL A 449 0.31 -9.95 -6.16
CA VAL A 449 1.35 -8.92 -5.99
C VAL A 449 0.84 -7.49 -6.19
N GLY A 450 -0.44 -7.31 -6.49
CA GLY A 450 -1.07 -6.00 -6.70
C GLY A 450 -0.85 -5.39 -8.09
N SER A 451 -0.41 -6.18 -9.06
CA SER A 451 -0.27 -5.79 -10.47
C SER A 451 -1.50 -6.16 -11.28
N ARG A 452 -1.68 -5.48 -12.42
CA ARG A 452 -2.73 -5.83 -13.39
C ARG A 452 -2.31 -7.07 -14.16
N ALA A 453 -3.24 -7.95 -14.48
CA ALA A 453 -2.99 -9.24 -15.12
C ALA A 453 -3.58 -9.30 -16.53
N VAL A 454 -2.75 -9.70 -17.50
CA VAL A 454 -3.16 -10.00 -18.87
C VAL A 454 -2.99 -11.49 -19.13
N LEU A 455 -4.06 -12.13 -19.58
CA LEU A 455 -4.02 -13.51 -20.07
C LEU A 455 -3.87 -13.50 -21.59
N LEU A 456 -2.82 -14.13 -22.11
CA LEU A 456 -2.63 -14.33 -23.53
C LEU A 456 -3.42 -15.56 -24.02
N LEU A 457 -3.79 -15.58 -25.31
CA LEU A 457 -4.39 -16.75 -25.98
C LEU A 457 -3.35 -17.56 -26.79
N THR A 458 -2.07 -17.26 -26.63
CA THR A 458 -0.93 -18.09 -27.06
C THR A 458 -0.68 -19.22 -26.04
N GLY A 459 0.16 -20.20 -26.38
CA GLY A 459 0.47 -21.32 -25.48
C GLY A 459 -0.77 -22.05 -24.97
N HIS A 460 -0.90 -22.20 -23.66
CA HIS A 460 -2.05 -22.79 -22.97
C HIS A 460 -3.24 -21.82 -22.80
N GLY A 461 -3.09 -20.57 -23.23
CA GLY A 461 -4.02 -19.48 -23.04
C GLY A 461 -5.47 -19.73 -23.44
N ARG A 462 -5.70 -20.43 -24.56
CA ARG A 462 -7.07 -20.75 -25.02
C ARG A 462 -7.78 -21.74 -24.09
N GLU A 463 -7.04 -22.71 -23.56
CA GLU A 463 -7.56 -23.70 -22.62
C GLU A 463 -7.78 -23.07 -21.24
N GLU A 464 -6.86 -22.21 -20.82
CA GLU A 464 -6.92 -21.47 -19.56
C GLU A 464 -8.05 -20.41 -19.57
N ALA A 465 -8.30 -19.77 -20.71
CA ALA A 465 -9.41 -18.83 -20.90
C ALA A 465 -10.78 -19.47 -20.64
N ALA A 466 -10.95 -20.75 -20.96
CA ALA A 466 -12.19 -21.48 -20.68
C ALA A 466 -12.44 -21.71 -19.18
N LYS A 467 -11.40 -21.57 -18.33
CA LYS A 467 -11.46 -21.74 -16.88
C LYS A 467 -11.61 -20.41 -16.13
N VAL A 468 -11.55 -19.27 -16.83
CA VAL A 468 -11.69 -17.93 -16.26
C VAL A 468 -13.03 -17.81 -15.52
N GLY A 469 -12.98 -17.32 -14.27
CA GLY A 469 -14.15 -17.19 -13.41
C GLY A 469 -14.55 -18.48 -12.69
N GLY A 470 -13.88 -19.61 -12.96
CA GLY A 470 -14.10 -20.89 -12.28
C GLY A 470 -13.61 -20.92 -10.82
N ALA A 471 -12.71 -20.02 -10.44
CA ALA A 471 -12.23 -19.86 -9.07
C ALA A 471 -11.98 -18.38 -8.70
N PRO A 472 -12.05 -18.01 -7.40
CA PRO A 472 -11.72 -16.66 -6.95
C PRO A 472 -10.33 -16.25 -7.43
N GLY A 473 -10.19 -15.02 -7.93
CA GLY A 473 -8.89 -14.54 -8.40
C GLY A 473 -8.57 -14.84 -9.87
N THR A 474 -9.34 -15.64 -10.60
CA THR A 474 -8.97 -16.09 -11.97
C THR A 474 -9.44 -15.20 -13.13
N VAL A 475 -10.05 -14.05 -12.85
CA VAL A 475 -10.49 -13.12 -13.91
C VAL A 475 -9.34 -12.16 -14.25
N PRO A 476 -8.77 -12.16 -15.46
CA PRO A 476 -7.74 -11.18 -15.82
C PRO A 476 -8.33 -9.78 -16.05
N ASP A 477 -7.48 -8.76 -16.01
CA ASP A 477 -7.84 -7.39 -16.40
C ASP A 477 -7.98 -7.24 -17.92
N CYS A 478 -7.29 -8.10 -18.68
CA CYS A 478 -7.37 -8.18 -20.14
C CYS A 478 -7.14 -9.62 -20.62
N ILE A 479 -7.84 -10.02 -21.68
CA ILE A 479 -7.53 -11.21 -22.46
C ILE A 479 -7.07 -10.71 -23.83
N ALA A 480 -5.87 -11.10 -24.26
CA ALA A 480 -5.27 -10.66 -25.51
C ALA A 480 -4.92 -11.86 -26.40
N ALA A 481 -5.06 -11.73 -27.71
CA ALA A 481 -4.75 -12.78 -28.67
C ALA A 481 -3.27 -13.16 -28.65
N ASP A 482 -2.39 -12.17 -28.48
CA ASP A 482 -0.94 -12.31 -28.45
C ASP A 482 -0.27 -11.16 -27.66
N LEU A 483 1.06 -11.21 -27.57
CA LEU A 483 1.84 -10.21 -26.85
C LEU A 483 1.77 -8.81 -27.50
N ALA A 484 1.49 -8.70 -28.80
CA ALA A 484 1.37 -7.41 -29.48
C ALA A 484 0.07 -6.70 -29.11
N GLU A 485 -1.05 -7.42 -29.03
CA GLU A 485 -2.32 -6.90 -28.52
C GLU A 485 -2.20 -6.55 -27.03
N ALA A 486 -1.56 -7.40 -26.22
CA ALA A 486 -1.32 -7.10 -24.82
C ALA A 486 -0.48 -5.84 -24.62
N ALA A 487 0.58 -5.66 -25.43
CA ALA A 487 1.41 -4.46 -25.38
C ALA A 487 0.62 -3.19 -25.75
N ALA A 488 -0.26 -3.26 -26.75
CA ALA A 488 -1.11 -2.14 -27.13
C ALA A 488 -2.09 -1.77 -25.99
N TRP A 489 -2.68 -2.77 -25.35
CA TRP A 489 -3.56 -2.56 -24.19
C TRP A 489 -2.79 -1.95 -23.00
N VAL A 490 -1.64 -2.50 -22.64
CA VAL A 490 -0.78 -1.95 -21.57
C VAL A 490 -0.43 -0.48 -21.81
N GLN A 491 -0.09 -0.12 -23.05
CA GLN A 491 0.19 1.27 -23.42
C GLN A 491 -1.05 2.16 -23.28
N ALA A 492 -2.22 1.71 -23.75
CA ALA A 492 -3.46 2.47 -23.64
C ALA A 492 -3.85 2.69 -22.18
N GLU A 493 -3.71 1.67 -21.34
CA GLU A 493 -3.99 1.72 -19.91
C GLU A 493 -3.01 2.62 -19.14
N ALA A 494 -1.73 2.60 -19.52
CA ALA A 494 -0.74 3.51 -18.95
C ALA A 494 -1.00 4.98 -19.33
N VAL A 495 -1.67 5.24 -20.46
CA VAL A 495 -2.06 6.59 -20.90
C VAL A 495 -3.40 7.04 -20.29
N ALA A 496 -4.32 6.12 -20.03
CA ALA A 496 -5.66 6.40 -19.50
C ALA A 496 -5.69 6.67 -17.97
N ASP A 497 -4.60 6.37 -17.25
CA ASP A 497 -4.39 6.76 -15.85
C ASP A 497 -3.67 8.12 -15.78
N PRO A 498 -4.37 9.27 -15.69
CA PRO A 498 -3.79 10.59 -15.94
C PRO A 498 -3.02 11.16 -14.73
N VAL A 499 -2.59 10.32 -13.78
CA VAL A 499 -1.67 10.76 -12.72
C VAL A 499 -0.26 10.82 -13.30
N GLY A 500 0.07 11.96 -13.91
CA GLY A 500 1.34 12.26 -14.59
C GLY A 500 2.58 11.61 -13.98
N ARG A 501 2.92 10.42 -14.48
CA ARG A 501 4.13 9.67 -14.16
C ARG A 501 4.61 8.99 -15.45
N VAL A 502 5.58 9.64 -16.09
CA VAL A 502 6.32 9.26 -17.31
C VAL A 502 5.70 9.70 -18.64
N LEU A 503 6.10 10.91 -19.06
CA LEU A 503 6.48 11.20 -20.45
C LEU A 503 7.76 12.03 -20.39
N LEU A 504 8.92 11.37 -20.50
CA LEU A 504 10.11 12.02 -21.06
C LEU A 504 10.13 11.60 -22.53
N VAL A 505 9.47 12.38 -23.37
CA VAL A 505 9.78 12.39 -24.80
C VAL A 505 10.89 13.41 -24.94
N ASP A 506 12.11 12.97 -25.26
CA ASP A 506 13.19 13.87 -25.66
C ASP A 506 13.08 14.09 -27.18
N PRO A 507 12.69 15.28 -27.66
CA PRO A 507 12.67 15.58 -29.07
C PRO A 507 14.02 16.20 -29.46
N ALA A 508 15.04 15.38 -29.65
CA ALA A 508 16.33 15.85 -30.17
C ALA A 508 16.96 14.83 -31.13
N GLY A 509 16.26 14.59 -32.25
CA GLY A 509 16.86 14.03 -33.45
C GLY A 509 16.77 15.03 -34.58
N THR A 510 17.73 15.96 -34.70
CA THR A 510 18.28 16.43 -35.99
C THR A 510 19.43 17.45 -35.83
N ARG A 511 20.59 17.05 -36.39
CA ARG A 511 21.58 17.80 -37.20
C ARG A 511 22.60 18.73 -36.54
N GLY A 512 23.86 18.45 -36.88
CA GLY A 512 24.95 19.42 -36.92
C GLY A 512 26.34 18.78 -37.02
N SER A 513 26.67 18.15 -38.15
CA SER A 513 28.07 17.82 -38.52
C SER A 513 28.86 19.09 -38.88
N PRO A 514 30.17 18.96 -39.11
CA PRO A 514 30.66 19.18 -40.48
C PRO A 514 30.99 17.88 -41.22
#